data_AF-A0A969Y3L4-F1
#
_entry.id   AF-A0A969Y3L4-F1
#
_cell.length_a   1.000
_cell.length_b   1.000
_cell.length_c   1.000
_cell.angle_alpha   90.00
_cell.angle_beta   90.00
_cell.angle_gamma   90.00
#
_symmetry.space_group_name_H-M   'P 1'
#
loop_
_entity.id
_entity.type
_entity.pdbx_description
1 polymer ?
#
loop_
_entity_poly.entity_id
_entity_poly.type
_entity_poly.pdbx_seq_one_letter_code
_entity_poly.pdbx_strand_id
1 'polypeptide(L)'
;MSFKKVLITIFAICMAISLFGGFTIFAMHIIGLIIGAEQGAAIMTFASGEISDLLIQVSSIGIVVGLILLYLTDTHTLTYHSEKK
;
A
#
# COMPACT_ATOMS: atom_id res chain seq x y z
N MET A 1 -15.47 18.65 -7.37
CA MET A 1 -14.75 17.35 -7.51
C MET A 1 -15.65 16.27 -6.91
N SER A 2 -15.97 15.19 -7.63
CA SER A 2 -16.87 14.15 -7.09
C SER A 2 -16.18 13.40 -5.95
N PHE A 3 -16.89 13.13 -4.84
CA PHE A 3 -16.37 12.42 -3.66
C PHE A 3 -15.67 11.10 -4.04
N LYS A 4 -16.25 10.35 -4.99
CA LYS A 4 -15.67 9.13 -5.55
C LYS A 4 -14.29 9.34 -6.18
N LYS A 5 -14.09 10.45 -6.90
CA LYS A 5 -12.79 10.77 -7.52
C LYS A 5 -11.73 11.04 -6.46
N VAL A 6 -12.08 11.72 -5.37
CA VAL A 6 -11.16 11.98 -4.26
C VAL A 6 -10.70 10.67 -3.61
N LEU A 7 -11.61 9.74 -3.32
CA LEU A 7 -11.27 8.45 -2.75
C LEU A 7 -10.39 7.60 -3.68
N ILE A 8 -10.69 7.58 -4.99
CA ILE A 8 -9.86 6.88 -5.98
C ILE A 8 -8.44 7.47 -6.02
N THR A 9 -8.31 8.79 -6.00
CA THR A 9 -7.01 9.46 -5.98
C THR A 9 -6.22 9.12 -4.72
N ILE A 10 -6.85 9.15 -3.54
CA ILE A 10 -6.20 8.77 -2.28
C ILE A 10 -5.71 7.32 -2.34
N PHE A 11 -6.59 6.40 -2.76
CA PHE A 11 -6.23 4.99 -2.95
C PHE A 11 -5.02 4.84 -3.89
N ALA A 12 -5.06 5.47 -5.06
CA ALA A 12 -3.99 5.38 -6.06
C ALA A 12 -2.65 5.93 -5.52
N ILE A 13 -2.67 7.03 -4.78
CA ILE A 13 -1.46 7.60 -4.16
C ILE A 13 -0.90 6.66 -3.11
N CYS A 14 -1.73 6.15 -2.19
CA CYS A 14 -1.30 5.19 -1.17
C CYS A 14 -0.68 3.93 -1.81
N MET A 15 -1.32 3.37 -2.85
CA MET A 15 -0.80 2.20 -3.56
C MET A 15 0.52 2.51 -4.29
N ALA A 16 0.63 3.68 -4.91
CA ALA A 16 1.87 4.10 -5.58
C ALA A 16 3.02 4.24 -4.59
N ILE A 17 2.78 4.89 -3.43
CA ILE A 17 3.77 5.01 -2.35
C ILE A 17 4.17 3.62 -1.84
N SER A 18 3.21 2.72 -1.63
CA SER A 18 3.48 1.34 -1.20
C SER A 18 4.39 0.60 -2.17
N LEU A 19 4.10 0.70 -3.47
CA LEU A 19 4.86 -0.01 -4.51
C LEU A 19 6.29 0.52 -4.60
N PHE A 20 6.44 1.85 -4.64
CA PHE A 20 7.75 2.50 -4.76
C PHE A 20 8.58 2.35 -3.48
N GLY A 21 7.93 2.38 -2.32
CA GLY A 21 8.55 2.14 -1.04
C GLY A 21 9.05 0.69 -0.90
N GLY A 22 8.25 -0.29 -1.32
CA GLY A 22 8.68 -1.69 -1.35
C GLY A 22 9.91 -1.91 -2.23
N PHE A 23 9.96 -1.28 -3.40
CA PHE A 23 11.15 -1.30 -4.26
C PHE A 23 12.38 -0.66 -3.59
N THR A 24 12.18 0.44 -2.85
CA THR A 24 13.26 1.14 -2.15
C THR A 24 13.84 0.28 -1.02
N ILE A 25 12.99 -0.40 -0.23
CA ILE A 25 13.44 -1.35 0.80
C ILE A 25 14.23 -2.49 0.17
N PHE A 26 13.76 -3.02 -0.95
CA PHE A 26 14.47 -4.06 -1.70
C PHE A 26 15.86 -3.57 -2.15
N ALA A 27 15.96 -2.37 -2.70
CA ALA A 27 17.25 -1.78 -3.09
C ALA A 27 18.19 -1.61 -1.89
N MET A 28 17.68 -1.15 -0.73
CA MET A 28 18.47 -1.06 0.50
C MET A 28 18.96 -2.41 0.99
N HIS A 29 18.17 -3.48 0.84
CA HIS A 29 18.60 -4.84 1.17
C HIS A 29 19.70 -5.32 0.22
N ILE A 30 19.60 -5.07 -1.08
CA ILE A 30 20.66 -5.40 -2.04
C ILE A 30 21.95 -4.66 -1.69
N ILE A 31 21.86 -3.36 -1.39
CA ILE A 31 23.02 -2.55 -1.01
C ILE A 31 23.64 -3.06 0.29
N GLY A 32 22.82 -3.32 1.31
CA GLY A 32 23.29 -3.88 2.58
C GLY A 32 23.99 -5.23 2.40
N LEU A 33 23.52 -6.05 1.45
CA LEU A 33 24.09 -7.36 1.16
C LEU A 33 25.46 -7.23 0.48
N ILE A 34 25.61 -6.26 -0.43
CA ILE A 34 26.87 -5.98 -1.13
C ILE A 34 27.91 -5.41 -0.17
N ILE A 35 27.52 -4.48 0.70
CA ILE A 35 28.44 -3.89 1.69
C ILE A 35 28.87 -4.96 2.70
N GLY A 36 27.94 -5.80 3.16
CA GLY A 36 28.19 -6.82 4.16
C GLY A 36 28.59 -6.23 5.52
N ALA A 37 29.09 -7.11 6.40
CA ALA A 37 29.52 -6.78 7.76
C ALA A 37 28.44 -6.07 8.60
N GLU A 38 28.86 -5.41 9.68
CA GLU A 38 27.97 -4.77 10.65
C GLU A 38 27.20 -3.57 10.05
N GLN A 39 27.80 -2.87 9.09
CA GLN A 39 27.20 -1.72 8.41
C GLN A 39 26.07 -2.15 7.46
N GLY A 40 26.24 -3.26 6.73
CA GLY A 40 25.18 -3.82 5.90
C GLY A 40 23.98 -4.29 6.73
N ALA A 41 24.24 -4.92 7.88
CA ALA A 41 23.20 -5.34 8.81
C ALA A 41 22.42 -4.16 9.39
N ALA A 42 23.09 -3.05 9.72
CA ALA A 42 22.44 -1.83 10.20
C ALA A 42 21.49 -1.22 9.14
N ILE A 43 21.89 -1.21 7.87
CA ILE A 43 21.07 -0.69 6.77
C ILE A 43 19.81 -1.57 6.56
N MET A 44 19.98 -2.89 6.58
CA MET A 44 18.87 -3.84 6.43
C MET A 44 17.87 -3.77 7.59
N THR A 45 18.37 -3.67 8.82
CA THR A 45 17.52 -3.59 10.02
C THR A 45 16.77 -2.26 10.08
N PHE A 46 17.39 -1.15 9.70
CA PHE A 46 16.71 0.14 9.57
C PHE A 46 15.61 0.12 8.49
N ALA A 47 15.89 -0.45 7.32
CA ALA A 47 14.90 -0.57 6.25
C ALA A 47 13.72 -1.49 6.63
N SER A 48 14.00 -2.56 7.38
CA SER A 48 12.98 -3.52 7.82
C SER A 48 12.15 -3.03 9.00
N GLY A 49 12.74 -2.27 9.92
CA GLY A 49 12.03 -1.72 11.07
C GLY A 49 11.25 -0.46 10.70
N GLU A 50 11.96 0.64 10.52
CA GLU A 50 11.35 1.98 10.44
C GLU A 50 10.62 2.20 9.12
N ILE A 51 11.24 1.85 8.00
CA ILE A 51 10.69 2.17 6.67
C ILE A 51 9.52 1.25 6.32
N SER A 52 9.62 -0.04 6.65
CA SER A 52 8.58 -1.01 6.35
C SER A 52 7.32 -0.76 7.17
N ASP A 53 7.44 -0.48 8.47
CA ASP A 53 6.28 -0.17 9.32
C ASP A 53 5.55 1.08 8.85
N LEU A 54 6.27 2.16 8.50
CA LEU A 54 5.66 3.37 7.95
C LEU A 54 4.93 3.10 6.64
N LEU A 55 5.52 2.32 5.73
CA LEU A 55 4.88 1.96 4.47
C LEU A 55 3.63 1.11 4.67
N ILE A 56 3.67 0.12 5.56
CA ILE A 56 2.52 -0.71 5.88
C ILE A 56 1.37 0.12 6.44
N GLN A 57 1.66 1.08 7.32
CA GLN A 57 0.63 2.00 7.86
C GLN A 57 -0.03 2.82 6.76
N VAL A 58 0.74 3.42 5.85
CA VAL A 58 0.21 4.20 4.71
C VAL A 58 -0.61 3.31 3.77
N SER A 59 -0.15 2.09 3.50
CA SER A 59 -0.85 1.13 2.65
C SER A 59 -2.15 0.65 3.27
N SER A 60 -2.18 0.44 4.59
CA SER A 60 -3.40 0.06 5.31
C SER A 60 -4.49 1.12 5.16
N ILE A 61 -4.14 2.41 5.25
CA ILE A 61 -5.09 3.51 5.02
C ILE A 61 -5.62 3.46 3.58
N GLY A 62 -4.73 3.26 2.61
CA GLY A 62 -5.11 3.08 1.20
C GLY A 62 -6.10 1.94 1.00
N ILE A 63 -5.80 0.75 1.55
CA ILE A 63 -6.67 -0.43 1.44
C ILE A 63 -8.05 -0.17 2.04
N VAL A 64 -8.14 0.45 3.23
CA VAL A 64 -9.43 0.80 3.85
C VAL A 64 -10.24 1.73 2.94
N VAL A 65 -9.60 2.76 2.36
CA VAL A 65 -10.25 3.67 1.41
C VAL A 65 -10.70 2.94 0.14
N GLY A 66 -9.87 2.03 -0.38
CA GLY A 66 -10.21 1.20 -1.54
C GLY A 66 -11.39 0.26 -1.28
N LEU A 67 -11.44 -0.36 -0.10
CA LEU A 67 -12.56 -1.19 0.34
C LEU A 67 -13.85 -0.37 0.45
N ILE A 68 -13.81 0.80 1.09
CA ILE A 68 -14.96 1.70 1.18
C ILE A 68 -15.46 2.05 -0.23
N LEU A 69 -14.55 2.36 -1.16
CA LEU A 69 -14.92 2.67 -2.54
C LEU A 69 -15.58 1.49 -3.26
N LEU A 70 -15.09 0.27 -3.01
CA LEU A 70 -15.63 -0.96 -3.56
C LEU A 70 -17.07 -1.20 -3.08
N TYR A 71 -17.33 -1.03 -1.79
CA TYR A 71 -18.68 -1.12 -1.21
C TYR A 71 -19.62 -0.02 -1.74
N LEU A 72 -19.13 1.21 -1.93
CA LEU A 72 -19.94 2.33 -2.43
C LEU A 72 -20.21 2.29 -3.93
N THR A 73 -19.48 1.48 -4.70
CA THR A 73 -19.59 1.43 -6.16
C THR A 73 -20.56 0.36 -6.66
N ASP A 74 -21.19 -0.42 -5.76
CA ASP A 74 -22.16 -1.50 -6.07
C ASP A 74 -21.64 -2.58 -7.05
N THR A 75 -20.35 -2.58 -7.39
CA THR A 75 -19.68 -3.56 -8.25
C THR A 75 -19.34 -4.84 -7.48
N HIS A 76 -20.21 -5.26 -6.57
CA HIS A 76 -20.15 -6.63 -6.08
C HIS A 76 -20.74 -7.53 -7.17
N THR A 77 -19.98 -8.54 -7.57
CA THR A 77 -20.51 -9.70 -8.30
C THR A 77 -21.61 -10.42 -7.52
N LEU A 78 -21.76 -10.11 -6.22
CA LEU A 78 -22.77 -10.62 -5.29
C LEU A 78 -23.79 -9.55 -4.83
N THR A 79 -23.84 -8.35 -5.45
CA THR A 79 -24.96 -7.43 -5.21
C THR A 79 -26.22 -8.18 -5.58
N TYR A 80 -27.01 -8.60 -4.58
CA TYR A 80 -28.33 -9.17 -4.78
C TYR A 80 -29.17 -8.10 -5.48
N HIS A 81 -29.20 -8.14 -6.81
CA HIS A 81 -30.34 -7.67 -7.56
C HIS A 81 -31.49 -8.56 -7.12
N SER A 82 -32.18 -8.13 -6.06
CA SER A 82 -33.52 -8.61 -5.74
C SER A 82 -34.34 -8.40 -7.00
N GLU A 83 -34.40 -9.44 -7.82
CA GLU A 83 -35.33 -9.61 -8.92
C GLU A 83 -36.71 -9.33 -8.34
N LYS A 84 -37.21 -8.12 -8.57
CA LYS A 84 -38.61 -7.78 -8.29
C LYS A 84 -39.44 -8.65 -9.22
N LYS A 85 -39.99 -9.73 -8.66
CA LYS A 85 -41.23 -10.32 -9.15
C LYS A 85 -42.37 -9.33 -9.00
#